data_AF-A0A800M9Q9-F1
#
_entry.id   AF-A0A800M9Q9-F1
#
_cell.length_a   1.000
_cell.length_b   1.000
_cell.length_c   1.000
_cell.angle_alpha   90.00
_cell.angle_beta   90.00
_cell.angle_gamma   90.00
#
_symmetry.space_group_name_H-M   'P 1'
#
loop_
_entity.id
_entity.type
_entity.pdbx_description
1 polymer ?
#
loop_
_entity_poly.entity_id
_entity_poly.type
_entity_poly.pdbx_seq_one_letter_code
_entity_poly.pdbx_strand_id
1 'polypeptide(L)'
;WLVIVIIVPGLFSAAVDTIYPAASKVEFVHETREAAREAALKKKKEMDERMAIYAVMVDSMDQSIGRILSALDERGLRESTLVFFLADNGGCDEGGRFGFERKKGGQLGTDSSFASYGLGWANASNTPFQFFKKDNHEGGIASPLIVHWPHGIAARGEWRQQPGHVIDIMATCLEVAGAKYPGKFKKHTIVPLEGKSLVPTFADCAIDREALYWEHVGNRAVRSGDWKLVANKRFRKQDWELYNLKIDRTETVNLIDQREDKAQELEAMWQA
;
A
#
# COMPACT_ATOMS: atom_id res chain seq x y z
N TRP A 1 -17.30 -5.19 20.77
CA TRP A 1 -17.86 -4.50 19.59
C TRP A 1 -16.75 -4.35 18.57
N LEU A 2 -16.96 -4.72 17.31
CA LEU A 2 -15.95 -4.68 16.26
C LEU A 2 -16.08 -3.36 15.49
N VAL A 3 -15.01 -2.57 15.46
CA VAL A 3 -14.92 -1.37 14.60
C VAL A 3 -13.80 -1.62 13.60
N ILE A 4 -14.18 -1.83 12.34
CA ILE A 4 -13.24 -1.91 11.22
C ILE A 4 -13.12 -0.49 10.64
N VAL A 5 -11.93 0.10 10.72
CA VAL A 5 -11.63 1.39 10.09
C VAL A 5 -10.69 1.12 8.91
N ILE A 6 -11.24 1.00 7.71
CA ILE A 6 -10.48 0.96 6.45
C ILE A 6 -10.40 2.38 5.94
N ILE A 7 -9.23 3.02 6.04
CA ILE A 7 -9.03 4.38 5.48
C ILE A 7 -7.60 4.51 4.93
N VAL A 8 -7.50 5.04 3.72
CA VAL A 8 -6.26 5.22 2.95
C VAL A 8 -5.51 6.47 3.44
N PRO A 9 -4.28 6.34 3.97
CA PRO A 9 -3.16 7.09 3.39
C PRO A 9 -1.75 6.50 3.63
N GLY A 10 -0.79 6.92 2.79
CA GLY A 10 0.65 6.67 2.96
C GLY A 10 1.40 7.96 3.29
N LEU A 11 1.96 8.07 4.50
CA LEU A 11 2.94 9.09 4.88
C LEU A 11 4.36 8.56 4.69
N PHE A 12 5.29 9.40 4.24
CA PHE A 12 6.53 9.75 4.95
C PHE A 12 7.30 10.86 4.21
N SER A 13 8.13 11.58 4.98
CA SER A 13 8.98 12.70 4.61
C SER A 13 10.42 12.23 4.36
N ALA A 14 11.04 12.61 3.24
CA ALA A 14 12.50 12.82 3.15
C ALA A 14 12.91 13.46 1.80
N ALA A 15 14.02 14.19 1.88
CA ALA A 15 14.67 14.99 0.85
C ALA A 15 15.18 14.18 -0.36
N VAL A 16 15.25 14.85 -1.52
CA VAL A 16 15.81 14.31 -2.77
C VAL A 16 16.92 15.25 -3.23
N ASP A 17 18.16 14.74 -3.31
CA ASP A 17 19.24 15.37 -4.04
C ASP A 17 19.91 14.38 -5.01
N THR A 18 20.02 14.85 -6.27
CA THR A 18 20.84 14.36 -7.40
C THR A 18 20.54 12.95 -7.94
N ILE A 19 20.36 12.76 -9.26
CA ILE A 19 21.44 12.50 -10.23
C ILE A 19 20.95 12.83 -11.66
N TYR A 20 21.73 13.58 -12.45
CA TYR A 20 21.69 13.56 -13.93
C TYR A 20 23.13 13.53 -14.47
N PRO A 21 23.45 12.70 -15.49
CA PRO A 21 24.76 12.68 -16.13
C PRO A 21 24.92 13.80 -17.17
N ALA A 22 26.17 14.21 -17.37
CA ALA A 22 26.59 15.39 -18.13
C ALA A 22 26.10 15.42 -19.59
N ALA A 23 25.41 16.51 -19.95
CA ALA A 23 25.01 16.81 -21.32
C ALA A 23 26.13 17.57 -22.05
N SER A 24 26.35 17.20 -23.31
CA SER A 24 27.14 17.94 -24.30
C SER A 24 26.69 19.41 -24.40
N LYS A 25 27.66 20.33 -24.53
CA LYS A 25 27.45 21.79 -24.57
C LYS A 25 26.56 22.19 -25.75
N VAL A 26 25.28 22.40 -25.45
CA VAL A 26 24.40 23.27 -26.22
C VAL A 26 24.44 24.63 -25.50
N GLU A 27 24.93 25.68 -26.17
CA GLU A 27 24.87 27.04 -25.64
C GLU A 27 23.42 27.55 -25.68
N PHE A 28 22.70 27.27 -24.60
CA PHE A 28 21.42 27.90 -24.31
C PHE A 28 21.65 29.35 -23.85
N VAL A 29 21.05 30.31 -24.56
CA VAL A 29 21.03 31.75 -24.27
C VAL A 29 20.61 31.97 -22.80
N HIS A 30 21.31 32.85 -22.06
CA HIS A 30 21.11 33.09 -20.61
C HIS A 30 19.62 33.29 -20.22
N GLU A 31 18.87 34.02 -21.05
CA GLU A 31 17.44 34.30 -20.88
C GLU A 31 16.57 33.01 -20.84
N THR A 32 16.97 31.97 -21.59
CA THR A 32 16.28 30.67 -21.57
C THR A 32 16.55 29.87 -20.30
N ARG A 33 17.71 30.09 -19.64
CA ARG A 33 18.05 29.43 -18.37
C ARG A 33 17.30 30.04 -17.19
N GLU A 34 17.13 31.35 -17.17
CA GLU A 34 16.34 32.04 -16.14
C GLU A 34 14.87 31.68 -16.23
N ALA A 35 14.29 31.74 -17.44
CA ALA A 35 12.91 31.32 -17.66
C ALA A 35 12.67 29.84 -17.27
N ALA A 36 13.61 28.95 -17.60
CA ALA A 36 13.54 27.55 -17.17
C ALA A 36 13.61 27.38 -15.65
N ARG A 37 14.47 28.16 -14.97
CA ARG A 37 14.60 28.17 -13.51
C ARG A 37 13.31 28.66 -12.85
N GLU A 38 12.71 29.73 -13.35
CA GLU A 38 11.45 30.25 -12.82
C GLU A 38 10.31 29.25 -12.99
N ALA A 39 10.20 28.63 -14.16
CA ALA A 39 9.21 27.58 -14.40
C ALA A 39 9.39 26.39 -13.44
N ALA A 40 10.64 25.98 -13.19
CA ALA A 40 10.95 24.91 -12.23
C ALA A 40 10.57 25.28 -10.80
N LEU A 41 10.88 26.50 -10.35
CA LEU A 41 10.51 26.99 -9.01
C LEU A 41 8.98 27.05 -8.83
N LYS A 42 8.27 27.54 -9.84
CA LYS A 42 6.79 27.55 -9.84
C LYS A 42 6.24 26.14 -9.72
N LYS A 43 6.77 25.19 -10.49
CA LYS A 43 6.35 23.79 -10.43
C LYS A 43 6.69 23.15 -9.08
N LYS A 44 7.85 23.44 -8.51
CA LYS A 44 8.22 22.98 -7.16
C LYS A 44 7.20 23.45 -6.13
N LYS A 45 6.87 24.75 -6.12
CA LYS A 45 5.89 25.32 -5.19
C LYS A 45 4.52 24.64 -5.31
N GLU A 46 4.06 24.38 -6.52
CA GLU A 46 2.81 23.65 -6.76
C GLU A 46 2.86 22.22 -6.22
N MET A 47 3.96 21.49 -6.45
CA MET A 47 4.13 20.13 -5.93
C MET A 47 4.21 20.10 -4.40
N ASP A 48 4.89 21.07 -3.79
CA ASP A 48 4.97 21.23 -2.33
C ASP A 48 3.56 21.47 -1.74
N GLU A 49 2.76 22.33 -2.37
CA GLU A 49 1.38 22.61 -1.95
C GLU A 49 0.48 21.37 -2.05
N ARG A 50 0.58 20.59 -3.13
CA ARG A 50 -0.17 19.32 -3.28
C ARG A 50 0.16 18.34 -2.15
N MET A 51 1.43 18.21 -1.78
CA MET A 51 1.86 17.32 -0.70
C MET A 51 1.46 17.83 0.68
N ALA A 52 1.53 19.15 0.91
CA ALA A 52 1.06 19.76 2.15
C ALA A 52 -0.44 19.50 2.35
N ILE A 53 -1.25 19.66 1.30
CA ILE A 53 -2.68 19.33 1.35
C ILE A 53 -2.90 17.85 1.63
N TYR A 54 -2.18 16.97 0.94
CA TYR A 54 -2.25 15.53 1.22
C TYR A 54 -1.93 15.23 2.69
N ALA A 55 -0.87 15.82 3.25
CA ALA A 55 -0.51 15.66 4.66
C ALA A 55 -1.61 16.15 5.60
N VAL A 56 -2.26 17.28 5.30
CA VAL A 56 -3.42 17.79 6.07
C VAL A 56 -4.60 16.83 5.99
N MET A 57 -4.85 16.18 4.85
CA MET A 57 -5.90 15.16 4.74
C MET A 57 -5.63 13.97 5.68
N VAL A 58 -4.37 13.54 5.77
CA VAL A 58 -4.00 12.45 6.68
C VAL A 58 -4.08 12.86 8.15
N ASP A 59 -3.58 14.04 8.50
CA ASP A 59 -3.68 14.59 9.86
C ASP A 59 -5.16 14.70 10.30
N SER A 60 -6.03 15.19 9.41
CA SER A 60 -7.47 15.26 9.69
C SER A 60 -8.10 13.87 9.91
N MET A 61 -7.68 12.87 9.12
CA MET A 61 -8.09 11.49 9.31
C MET A 61 -7.62 10.93 10.66
N ASP A 62 -6.34 11.12 11.00
CA ASP A 62 -5.75 10.64 12.26
C ASP A 62 -6.47 11.24 13.48
N GLN A 63 -6.70 12.54 13.50
CA GLN A 63 -7.49 13.20 14.55
C GLN A 63 -8.92 12.65 14.64
N SER A 64 -9.51 12.28 13.50
CA SER A 64 -10.85 11.68 13.46
C SER A 64 -10.87 10.28 14.04
N ILE A 65 -9.83 9.48 13.79
CA ILE A 65 -9.62 8.18 14.46
C ILE A 65 -9.43 8.39 15.96
N GLY A 66 -8.63 9.39 16.37
CA GLY A 66 -8.44 9.77 17.76
C GLY A 66 -9.76 10.00 18.49
N ARG A 67 -10.71 10.75 17.88
CA ARG A 67 -12.04 10.96 18.48
C ARG A 67 -12.83 9.66 18.66
N ILE A 68 -12.74 8.71 17.72
CA ILE A 68 -13.39 7.40 17.85
C ILE A 68 -12.77 6.62 19.02
N LEU A 69 -11.44 6.62 19.13
CA LEU A 69 -10.72 5.92 20.20
C LEU A 69 -11.01 6.53 21.57
N SER A 70 -11.01 7.85 21.70
CA SER A 70 -11.39 8.54 22.95
C SER A 70 -12.82 8.19 23.36
N ALA A 71 -13.75 8.10 22.41
CA ALA A 71 -15.12 7.70 22.69
C ALA A 71 -15.25 6.22 23.14
N LEU A 72 -14.29 5.35 22.80
CA LEU A 72 -14.18 4.00 23.35
C LEU A 72 -13.59 4.02 24.77
N ASP A 73 -12.59 4.87 25.02
CA ASP A 73 -11.97 5.06 26.34
C ASP A 73 -13.00 5.57 27.37
N GLU A 74 -13.76 6.61 27.04
CA GLU A 74 -14.80 7.20 27.90
C GLU A 74 -15.88 6.19 28.31
N ARG A 75 -16.08 5.14 27.50
CA ARG A 75 -17.05 4.07 27.76
C ARG A 75 -16.43 2.83 28.41
N GLY A 76 -15.13 2.84 28.68
CA GLY A 76 -14.40 1.68 29.19
C GLY A 76 -14.35 0.49 28.22
N LEU A 77 -14.51 0.75 26.90
CA LEU A 77 -14.59 -0.29 25.87
C LEU A 77 -13.27 -0.50 25.12
N ARG A 78 -12.27 0.37 25.32
CA ARG A 78 -10.99 0.34 24.58
C ARG A 78 -10.28 -1.00 24.66
N GLU A 79 -10.12 -1.53 25.88
CA GLU A 79 -9.37 -2.76 26.14
C GLU A 79 -10.02 -3.99 25.47
N SER A 80 -11.35 -4.00 25.37
CA SER A 80 -12.14 -5.09 24.80
C SER A 80 -12.50 -4.90 23.32
N THR A 81 -11.96 -3.85 22.69
CA THR A 81 -12.20 -3.56 21.28
C THR A 81 -10.96 -3.94 20.46
N LEU A 82 -11.14 -4.85 19.52
CA LEU A 82 -10.16 -5.16 18.49
C LEU A 82 -10.25 -4.10 17.38
N VAL A 83 -9.15 -3.38 17.17
CA VAL A 83 -9.02 -2.34 16.16
C VAL A 83 -8.03 -2.81 15.10
N PHE A 84 -8.44 -2.71 13.84
CA PHE A 84 -7.58 -2.81 12.67
C PHE A 84 -7.53 -1.44 12.00
N PHE A 85 -6.34 -0.98 11.65
CA PHE A 85 -6.12 0.19 10.80
C PHE A 85 -5.20 -0.20 9.64
N LEU A 86 -5.62 0.09 8.42
CA LEU A 86 -4.87 -0.21 7.21
C LEU A 86 -5.20 0.74 6.07
N ALA A 87 -4.22 0.92 5.17
CA ALA A 87 -4.46 1.47 3.84
C ALA A 87 -4.99 0.37 2.89
N ASP A 88 -5.84 0.74 1.93
CA ASP A 88 -6.44 -0.21 0.99
C ASP A 88 -5.46 -0.68 -0.10
N ASN A 89 -4.52 0.18 -0.48
CA ASN A 89 -3.48 -0.04 -1.49
C ASN A 89 -2.33 0.96 -1.32
N GLY A 90 -1.31 0.85 -2.17
CA GLY A 90 -0.24 1.83 -2.33
C GLY A 90 -0.67 3.25 -2.70
N GLY A 91 0.29 4.17 -2.79
CA GLY A 91 0.09 5.55 -3.24
C GLY A 91 -0.52 5.64 -4.63
N CYS A 92 -1.13 6.78 -4.99
CA CYS A 92 -1.88 6.92 -6.24
C CYS A 92 -1.06 7.63 -7.34
N ASP A 93 -0.69 6.93 -8.40
CA ASP A 93 0.11 7.51 -9.48
C ASP A 93 -0.66 8.34 -10.52
N GLU A 94 -1.96 8.52 -10.32
CA GLU A 94 -2.81 9.05 -11.37
C GLU A 94 -2.53 10.53 -11.68
N GLY A 95 -2.67 10.87 -12.96
CA GLY A 95 -2.41 12.23 -13.46
C GLY A 95 -1.00 12.46 -13.98
N GLY A 96 -0.18 11.41 -14.12
CA GLY A 96 1.16 11.52 -14.70
C GLY A 96 2.18 12.13 -13.75
N ARG A 97 3.34 12.56 -14.27
CA ARG A 97 4.51 12.97 -13.48
C ARG A 97 4.17 13.96 -12.37
N PHE A 98 3.33 14.94 -12.66
CA PHE A 98 2.98 16.06 -11.76
C PHE A 98 1.51 16.05 -11.32
N GLY A 99 0.78 14.97 -11.59
CA GLY A 99 -0.65 14.88 -11.28
C GLY A 99 -1.54 15.69 -12.23
N PHE A 100 -2.84 15.66 -11.97
CA PHE A 100 -3.84 16.41 -12.74
C PHE A 100 -4.46 17.53 -11.91
N GLU A 101 -5.13 18.46 -12.61
CA GLU A 101 -6.14 19.37 -12.08
C GLU A 101 -7.34 19.37 -13.03
N ARG A 102 -8.49 18.84 -12.57
CA ARG A 102 -9.72 18.86 -13.40
C ARG A 102 -10.48 20.16 -13.22
N LYS A 103 -10.53 20.71 -12.00
CA LYS A 103 -11.09 22.03 -11.72
C LYS A 103 -9.97 23.07 -11.63
N LYS A 104 -9.60 23.65 -12.78
CA LYS A 104 -8.54 24.66 -12.86
C LYS A 104 -8.99 26.00 -12.28
N GLY A 105 -8.09 26.69 -11.60
CA GLY A 105 -8.32 28.02 -11.02
C GLY A 105 -9.00 28.04 -9.65
N GLY A 106 -9.47 26.89 -9.15
CA GLY A 106 -9.89 26.74 -7.76
C GLY A 106 -8.68 26.72 -6.81
N GLN A 107 -8.88 27.14 -5.57
CA GLN A 107 -7.83 27.08 -4.56
C GLN A 107 -7.60 25.62 -4.15
N LEU A 108 -6.38 25.09 -4.35
CA LEU A 108 -6.03 23.72 -4.00
C LEU A 108 -6.37 23.44 -2.52
N GLY A 109 -6.93 22.25 -2.25
CA GLY A 109 -7.30 21.82 -0.90
C GLY A 109 -8.69 22.28 -0.44
N THR A 110 -9.38 23.10 -1.25
CA THR A 110 -10.78 23.48 -1.02
C THR A 110 -11.73 22.70 -1.93
N ASP A 111 -13.03 22.79 -1.66
CA ASP A 111 -14.12 22.21 -2.47
C ASP A 111 -14.18 22.77 -3.92
N SER A 112 -13.56 23.93 -4.14
CA SER A 112 -13.40 24.53 -5.46
C SER A 112 -12.34 23.83 -6.34
N SER A 113 -11.53 22.94 -5.77
CA SER A 113 -10.44 22.23 -6.48
C SER A 113 -10.70 20.74 -6.68
N PHE A 114 -10.03 20.13 -7.67
CA PHE A 114 -9.97 18.68 -7.83
C PHE A 114 -8.66 18.29 -8.52
N ALA A 115 -7.76 17.70 -7.75
CA ALA A 115 -6.35 17.52 -8.12
C ALA A 115 -5.79 16.20 -7.58
N SER A 116 -4.74 15.68 -8.23
CA SER A 116 -3.93 14.57 -7.71
C SER A 116 -2.51 15.03 -7.38
N TYR A 117 -1.84 14.38 -6.44
CA TYR A 117 -0.44 14.66 -6.10
C TYR A 117 0.59 14.09 -7.10
N GLY A 118 0.16 13.20 -8.01
CA GLY A 118 0.96 12.72 -9.14
C GLY A 118 2.00 11.64 -8.81
N LEU A 119 2.59 11.11 -9.88
CA LEU A 119 3.56 10.01 -9.85
C LEU A 119 4.79 10.28 -9.00
N GLY A 120 5.29 11.53 -8.97
CA GLY A 120 6.46 11.89 -8.15
C GLY A 120 6.21 11.62 -6.66
N TRP A 121 5.08 12.11 -6.14
CA TRP A 121 4.69 11.87 -4.75
C TRP A 121 4.23 10.44 -4.51
N ALA A 122 3.61 9.77 -5.48
CA ALA A 122 3.28 8.35 -5.35
C ALA A 122 4.54 7.49 -5.09
N ASN A 123 5.64 7.73 -5.83
CA ASN A 123 6.92 7.04 -5.57
C ASN A 123 7.47 7.34 -4.17
N ALA A 124 7.42 8.60 -3.73
CA ALA A 124 7.86 8.97 -2.40
C ALA A 124 7.02 8.27 -1.31
N SER A 125 5.69 8.26 -1.45
CA SER A 125 4.76 7.57 -0.54
C SER A 125 4.98 6.07 -0.47
N ASN A 126 5.56 5.47 -1.52
CA ASN A 126 5.78 4.03 -1.59
C ASN A 126 7.22 3.60 -1.32
N THR A 127 8.14 4.52 -1.09
CA THR A 127 9.55 4.22 -0.82
C THR A 127 9.68 3.30 0.41
N PRO A 128 10.48 2.21 0.34
CA PRO A 128 11.42 1.84 -0.73
C PRO A 128 10.84 0.89 -1.79
N PHE A 129 9.55 0.61 -1.77
CA PHE A 129 8.94 -0.40 -2.63
C PHE A 129 8.70 0.09 -4.06
N GLN A 130 8.72 -0.85 -5.00
CA GLN A 130 8.47 -0.56 -6.40
C GLN A 130 6.99 -0.35 -6.70
N PHE A 131 6.74 0.67 -7.53
CA PHE A 131 5.42 1.01 -8.04
C PHE A 131 4.42 1.37 -6.93
N PHE A 132 3.13 1.26 -7.21
CA PHE A 132 2.08 1.96 -6.47
C PHE A 132 0.72 1.34 -6.79
N LYS A 133 -0.37 2.04 -6.44
CA LYS A 133 -1.74 1.60 -6.67
C LYS A 133 -1.94 1.02 -8.09
N LYS A 134 -2.65 -0.12 -8.13
CA LYS A 134 -2.94 -1.00 -9.29
C LYS A 134 -1.82 -1.98 -9.66
N ASP A 135 -0.60 -1.81 -9.18
CA ASP A 135 0.49 -2.77 -9.41
C ASP A 135 0.51 -3.84 -8.31
N ASN A 136 1.02 -5.04 -8.64
CA ASN A 136 1.12 -6.15 -7.67
C ASN A 136 2.53 -6.30 -7.07
N HIS A 137 3.46 -5.43 -7.44
CA HIS A 137 4.71 -5.20 -6.69
C HIS A 137 4.40 -4.64 -5.30
N GLU A 138 5.32 -4.76 -4.34
CA GLU A 138 5.12 -4.38 -2.93
C GLU A 138 4.64 -2.92 -2.79
N GLY A 139 5.01 -2.00 -3.69
CA GLY A 139 4.52 -0.63 -3.62
C GLY A 139 3.01 -0.52 -3.86
N GLY A 140 2.39 -1.45 -4.58
CA GLY A 140 0.93 -1.46 -4.75
C GLY A 140 0.17 -2.21 -3.66
N ILE A 141 0.78 -3.23 -3.04
CA ILE A 141 0.07 -4.20 -2.18
C ILE A 141 0.57 -4.26 -0.72
N ALA A 142 1.75 -3.73 -0.40
CA ALA A 142 2.29 -3.73 0.96
C ALA A 142 1.77 -2.53 1.75
N SER A 143 0.50 -2.61 2.16
CA SER A 143 -0.11 -1.61 3.02
C SER A 143 0.28 -1.81 4.49
N PRO A 144 0.44 -0.73 5.28
CA PRO A 144 0.58 -0.86 6.73
C PRO A 144 -0.69 -1.47 7.32
N LEU A 145 -0.53 -2.36 8.30
CA LEU A 145 -1.60 -2.86 9.14
C LEU A 145 -1.20 -2.68 10.60
N ILE A 146 -2.00 -1.92 11.35
CA ILE A 146 -1.89 -1.80 12.80
C ILE A 146 -3.05 -2.60 13.41
N VAL A 147 -2.72 -3.49 14.34
CA VAL A 147 -3.71 -4.23 15.12
C VAL A 147 -3.55 -3.87 16.58
N HIS A 148 -4.65 -3.46 17.22
CA HIS A 148 -4.65 -3.07 18.61
C HIS A 148 -5.83 -3.71 19.36
N TRP A 149 -5.52 -4.54 20.35
CA TRP A 149 -6.50 -5.18 21.23
C TRP A 149 -5.84 -5.57 22.55
N PRO A 150 -5.82 -4.68 23.56
CA PRO A 150 -4.99 -4.86 24.75
C PRO A 150 -5.32 -6.12 25.57
N HIS A 151 -6.60 -6.51 25.58
CA HIS A 151 -7.04 -7.72 26.28
C HIS A 151 -6.53 -9.00 25.60
N GLY A 152 -6.54 -9.05 24.26
CA GLY A 152 -6.21 -10.29 23.53
C GLY A 152 -4.83 -10.32 22.89
N ILE A 153 -4.09 -9.21 22.91
CA ILE A 153 -2.72 -9.12 22.42
C ILE A 153 -1.85 -8.75 23.61
N ALA A 154 -0.82 -9.54 23.92
CA ALA A 154 0.12 -9.22 25.01
C ALA A 154 1.21 -8.23 24.58
N ALA A 155 1.63 -8.30 23.31
CA ALA A 155 2.64 -7.44 22.73
C ALA A 155 2.24 -5.95 22.76
N ARG A 156 3.23 -5.06 22.88
CA ARG A 156 3.03 -3.60 22.95
C ARG A 156 4.03 -2.87 22.06
N GLY A 157 3.56 -2.39 20.90
CA GLY A 157 4.39 -1.64 19.95
C GLY A 157 5.41 -2.49 19.18
N GLU A 158 5.21 -3.80 19.14
CA GLU A 158 6.12 -4.72 18.44
C GLU A 158 5.75 -4.90 16.96
N TRP A 159 6.75 -5.22 16.15
CA TRP A 159 6.60 -5.50 14.74
C TRP A 159 6.28 -6.97 14.48
N ARG A 160 5.55 -7.24 13.39
CA ARG A 160 5.28 -8.57 12.86
C ARG A 160 5.68 -8.61 11.40
N GLN A 161 6.29 -9.71 10.97
CA GLN A 161 6.79 -9.90 9.60
C GLN A 161 6.06 -11.02 8.85
N GLN A 162 5.18 -11.74 9.52
CA GLN A 162 4.34 -12.78 8.92
C GLN A 162 3.48 -12.15 7.81
N PRO A 163 3.41 -12.75 6.61
CA PRO A 163 2.58 -12.23 5.54
C PRO A 163 1.09 -12.29 5.91
N GLY A 164 0.46 -11.14 6.08
CA GLY A 164 -0.99 -10.98 6.19
C GLY A 164 -1.60 -10.51 4.87
N HIS A 165 -2.89 -10.75 4.69
CA HIS A 165 -3.66 -10.26 3.55
C HIS A 165 -5.05 -9.80 4.00
N VAL A 166 -5.68 -8.87 3.28
CA VAL A 166 -6.98 -8.30 3.70
C VAL A 166 -8.08 -9.36 3.87
N ILE A 167 -8.01 -10.46 3.11
CA ILE A 167 -8.92 -11.60 3.23
C ILE A 167 -8.90 -12.25 4.63
N ASP A 168 -7.82 -12.06 5.39
CA ASP A 168 -7.61 -12.62 6.71
C ASP A 168 -8.38 -11.90 7.81
N ILE A 169 -8.79 -10.64 7.57
CA ILE A 169 -9.49 -9.84 8.58
C ILE A 169 -10.79 -10.52 8.99
N MET A 170 -11.55 -11.05 8.03
CA MET A 170 -12.78 -11.79 8.31
C MET A 170 -12.51 -13.03 9.17
N ALA A 171 -11.53 -13.84 8.79
CA ALA A 171 -11.16 -15.05 9.53
C ALA A 171 -10.75 -14.72 10.98
N THR A 172 -9.97 -13.66 11.15
CA THR A 172 -9.53 -13.16 12.46
C THR A 172 -10.72 -12.71 13.32
N CYS A 173 -11.65 -11.94 12.73
CA CYS A 173 -12.83 -11.49 13.45
C CYS A 173 -13.74 -12.64 13.89
N LEU A 174 -13.89 -13.67 13.06
CA LEU A 174 -14.68 -14.86 13.39
C LEU A 174 -14.06 -15.65 14.54
N GLU A 175 -12.75 -15.87 14.51
CA GLU A 175 -12.04 -16.57 15.59
C GLU A 175 -12.17 -15.82 16.91
N VAL A 176 -11.88 -14.51 16.92
CA VAL A 176 -11.98 -13.67 18.12
C VAL A 176 -13.41 -13.61 18.66
N ALA A 177 -14.41 -13.60 17.78
CA ALA A 177 -15.82 -13.61 18.18
C ALA A 177 -16.35 -14.99 18.61
N GLY A 178 -15.59 -16.08 18.40
CA GLY A 178 -16.08 -17.44 18.55
C GLY A 178 -17.21 -17.79 17.57
N ALA A 179 -17.29 -17.08 16.45
CA ALA A 179 -18.34 -17.23 15.45
C ALA A 179 -17.97 -18.25 14.37
N LYS A 180 -18.98 -18.88 13.78
CA LYS A 180 -18.79 -19.83 12.67
C LYS A 180 -19.11 -19.15 11.34
N TYR A 181 -18.23 -19.29 10.36
CA TYR A 181 -18.54 -18.87 8.99
C TYR A 181 -19.57 -19.83 8.39
N PRO A 182 -20.72 -19.33 7.89
CA PRO A 182 -21.77 -20.21 7.41
C PRO A 182 -21.46 -20.71 5.99
N GLY A 183 -21.75 -21.97 5.68
CA GLY A 183 -21.69 -22.46 4.29
C GLY A 183 -22.86 -21.96 3.42
N LYS A 184 -23.93 -21.46 4.05
CA LYS A 184 -25.10 -20.89 3.38
C LYS A 184 -25.59 -19.65 4.12
N PHE A 185 -25.97 -18.63 3.36
CA PHE A 185 -26.71 -17.49 3.89
C PHE A 185 -28.10 -17.46 3.28
N LYS A 186 -29.13 -17.57 4.13
CA LYS A 186 -30.52 -17.83 3.72
C LYS A 186 -30.58 -19.10 2.86
N LYS A 187 -30.98 -19.00 1.58
CA LYS A 187 -31.09 -20.13 0.65
C LYS A 187 -29.89 -20.27 -0.31
N HIS A 188 -28.88 -19.40 -0.18
CA HIS A 188 -27.76 -19.36 -1.11
C HIS A 188 -26.51 -19.97 -0.47
N THR A 189 -25.83 -20.86 -1.20
CA THR A 189 -24.44 -21.24 -0.90
C THR A 189 -23.56 -20.02 -1.12
N ILE A 190 -22.69 -19.73 -0.15
CA ILE A 190 -21.75 -18.60 -0.23
C ILE A 190 -20.34 -19.10 -0.47
N VAL A 191 -19.48 -18.19 -0.96
CA VAL A 191 -18.05 -18.49 -1.17
C VAL A 191 -17.43 -18.93 0.15
N PRO A 192 -16.67 -20.03 0.19
CA PRO A 192 -15.95 -20.44 1.39
C PRO A 192 -15.01 -19.36 1.91
N LEU A 193 -14.71 -19.39 3.21
CA LEU A 193 -13.73 -18.48 3.80
C LEU A 193 -12.33 -18.81 3.28
N GLU A 194 -11.73 -17.89 2.52
CA GLU A 194 -10.39 -18.07 1.92
C GLU A 194 -9.26 -17.61 2.86
N GLY A 195 -9.53 -16.60 3.68
CA GLY A 195 -8.56 -16.05 4.61
C GLY A 195 -8.20 -16.99 5.76
N LYS A 196 -7.02 -16.76 6.33
CA LYS A 196 -6.54 -17.44 7.54
C LYS A 196 -6.49 -16.43 8.67
N SER A 197 -6.86 -16.83 9.87
CA SER A 197 -6.84 -15.92 11.01
C SER A 197 -5.42 -15.42 11.31
N LEU A 198 -5.31 -14.13 11.63
CA LEU A 198 -4.09 -13.47 12.08
C LEU A 198 -3.85 -13.64 13.59
N VAL A 199 -4.77 -14.26 14.35
CA VAL A 199 -4.60 -14.44 15.80
C VAL A 199 -3.24 -15.05 16.19
N PRO A 200 -2.71 -16.09 15.48
CA PRO A 200 -1.39 -16.62 15.79
C PRO A 200 -0.27 -15.56 15.71
N THR A 201 -0.37 -14.60 14.78
CA THR A 201 0.68 -13.57 14.61
C THR A 201 0.71 -12.59 15.78
N PHE A 202 -0.33 -12.51 16.61
CA PHE A 202 -0.30 -11.68 17.82
C PHE A 202 0.77 -12.14 18.80
N ALA A 203 1.04 -13.46 18.84
CA ALA A 203 2.11 -14.10 19.61
C ALA A 203 3.38 -14.36 18.77
N ASP A 204 3.53 -13.69 17.62
CA ASP A 204 4.64 -13.86 16.68
C ASP A 204 4.75 -15.27 16.05
N CYS A 205 3.66 -16.03 16.06
CA CYS A 205 3.59 -17.33 15.40
C CYS A 205 3.29 -17.18 13.90
N ALA A 206 3.81 -18.10 13.10
CA ALA A 206 3.51 -18.17 11.67
C ALA A 206 2.04 -18.52 11.41
N ILE A 207 1.53 -18.09 10.25
CA ILE A 207 0.25 -18.52 9.71
C ILE A 207 0.53 -19.69 8.77
N ASP A 208 -0.22 -20.79 8.92
CA ASP A 208 -0.19 -21.89 7.97
C ASP A 208 -0.92 -21.49 6.68
N ARG A 209 -0.13 -21.05 5.70
CA ARG A 209 -0.59 -20.62 4.39
C ARG A 209 0.34 -21.13 3.31
N GLU A 210 -0.27 -21.73 2.30
CA GLU A 210 0.41 -22.19 1.09
C GLU A 210 0.83 -21.03 0.19
N ALA A 211 -0.11 -20.16 -0.21
CA ALA A 211 0.18 -18.99 -1.02
C ALA A 211 -0.85 -17.86 -0.88
N LEU A 212 -0.47 -16.68 -1.36
CA LEU A 212 -1.33 -15.52 -1.61
C LEU A 212 -1.32 -15.19 -3.10
N TYR A 213 -2.44 -14.70 -3.61
CA TYR A 213 -2.67 -14.43 -5.03
C TYR A 213 -3.25 -13.02 -5.23
N TRP A 214 -2.84 -12.37 -6.32
CA TRP A 214 -3.32 -11.05 -6.72
C TRP A 214 -3.54 -11.00 -8.23
N GLU A 215 -4.68 -10.46 -8.66
CA GLU A 215 -4.92 -10.00 -10.04
C GLU A 215 -5.54 -8.61 -9.96
N HIS A 216 -5.01 -7.67 -10.73
CA HIS A 216 -5.66 -6.39 -10.89
C HIS A 216 -5.27 -5.72 -12.21
N VAL A 217 -6.25 -5.53 -13.10
CA VAL A 217 -6.10 -4.79 -14.37
C VAL A 217 -4.98 -5.40 -15.24
N GLY A 218 -4.86 -6.72 -15.23
CA GLY A 218 -3.86 -7.46 -16.01
C GLY A 218 -2.48 -7.53 -15.37
N ASN A 219 -2.26 -6.90 -14.22
CA ASN A 219 -1.13 -7.24 -13.34
C ASN A 219 -1.50 -8.48 -12.53
N ARG A 220 -0.53 -9.34 -12.22
CA ARG A 220 -0.75 -10.57 -11.46
C ARG A 220 0.43 -10.89 -10.55
N ALA A 221 0.16 -11.56 -9.43
CA ALA A 221 1.21 -12.07 -8.57
C ALA A 221 0.76 -13.31 -7.79
N VAL A 222 1.72 -14.15 -7.45
CA VAL A 222 1.59 -15.23 -6.48
C VAL A 222 2.78 -15.18 -5.54
N ARG A 223 2.52 -15.36 -4.24
CA ARG A 223 3.56 -15.44 -3.21
C ARG A 223 3.39 -16.72 -2.41
N SER A 224 4.43 -17.54 -2.36
CA SER A 224 4.54 -18.68 -1.44
C SER A 224 5.77 -18.52 -0.56
N GLY A 225 5.55 -18.40 0.75
CA GLY A 225 6.60 -18.08 1.72
C GLY A 225 7.36 -16.79 1.36
N ASP A 226 8.67 -16.94 1.14
CA ASP A 226 9.58 -15.85 0.80
C ASP A 226 9.63 -15.55 -0.70
N TRP A 227 9.08 -16.41 -1.56
CA TRP A 227 9.17 -16.26 -3.00
C TRP A 227 7.92 -15.61 -3.58
N LYS A 228 8.11 -14.68 -4.51
CA LYS A 228 7.02 -14.01 -5.22
C LYS A 228 7.30 -13.99 -6.71
N LEU A 229 6.32 -14.42 -7.48
CA LEU A 229 6.26 -14.27 -8.93
C LEU A 229 5.28 -13.14 -9.23
N VAL A 230 5.66 -12.16 -10.03
CA VAL A 230 4.86 -10.96 -10.31
C VAL A 230 5.01 -10.50 -11.75
N ALA A 231 3.94 -9.96 -12.32
CA ALA A 231 3.93 -9.40 -13.66
C ALA A 231 3.40 -7.97 -13.64
N ASN A 232 4.13 -7.05 -14.27
CA ASN A 232 3.71 -5.67 -14.47
C ASN A 232 3.46 -5.37 -15.95
N LYS A 233 2.18 -5.33 -16.33
CA LYS A 233 1.77 -5.11 -17.72
C LYS A 233 1.88 -3.64 -18.16
N ARG A 234 1.81 -2.70 -17.21
CA ARG A 234 1.74 -1.26 -17.49
C ARG A 234 3.10 -0.64 -17.81
N PHE A 235 4.11 -0.91 -16.99
CA PHE A 235 5.42 -0.26 -17.06
C PHE A 235 6.51 -1.19 -17.60
N ARG A 236 6.59 -2.44 -17.11
CA ARG A 236 7.61 -3.39 -17.54
C ARG A 236 7.24 -4.08 -18.85
N LYS A 237 5.94 -4.35 -19.06
CA LYS A 237 5.44 -5.16 -20.19
C LYS A 237 6.13 -6.52 -20.26
N GLN A 238 6.45 -7.08 -19.08
CA GLN A 238 7.05 -8.40 -18.93
C GLN A 238 6.01 -9.38 -18.40
N ASP A 239 6.17 -10.65 -18.78
CA ASP A 239 5.22 -11.70 -18.43
C ASP A 239 5.36 -12.17 -16.97
N TRP A 240 6.59 -12.34 -16.49
CA TRP A 240 6.91 -12.72 -15.11
C TRP A 240 8.29 -12.22 -14.68
N GLU A 241 8.37 -11.77 -13.43
CA GLU A 241 9.59 -11.48 -12.66
C GLU A 241 9.53 -12.31 -11.37
N LEU A 242 10.68 -12.81 -10.91
CA LEU A 242 10.78 -13.62 -9.69
C LEU A 242 11.63 -12.90 -8.64
N TYR A 243 11.14 -12.83 -7.41
CA TYR A 243 11.84 -12.19 -6.30
C TYR A 243 11.82 -13.06 -5.04
N ASN A 244 12.87 -12.93 -4.22
CA ASN A 244 12.90 -13.45 -2.86
C ASN A 244 12.74 -12.29 -1.87
N LEU A 245 11.54 -12.15 -1.29
CA LEU A 245 11.14 -11.03 -0.46
C LEU A 245 11.80 -11.02 0.93
N LYS A 246 12.43 -12.13 1.35
CA LYS A 246 13.19 -12.15 2.61
C LYS A 246 14.51 -11.40 2.50
N ILE A 247 15.12 -11.40 1.32
CA ILE A 247 16.40 -10.72 1.05
C ILE A 247 16.23 -9.44 0.24
N ASP A 248 15.19 -9.36 -0.60
CA ASP A 248 14.89 -8.22 -1.46
C ASP A 248 13.38 -7.97 -1.50
N ARG A 249 12.86 -7.35 -0.43
CA ARG A 249 11.47 -6.88 -0.38
C ARG A 249 11.23 -5.68 -1.33
N THR A 250 12.27 -5.08 -1.88
CA THR A 250 12.17 -3.96 -2.82
C THR A 250 12.05 -4.40 -4.28
N GLU A 251 12.12 -5.70 -4.54
CA GLU A 251 11.91 -6.31 -5.86
C GLU A 251 12.86 -5.74 -6.93
N THR A 252 14.11 -5.51 -6.55
CA THR A 252 15.14 -4.87 -7.40
C THR A 252 15.96 -5.86 -8.22
N VAL A 253 16.12 -7.10 -7.74
CA VAL A 253 16.90 -8.15 -8.41
C VAL A 253 15.95 -9.24 -8.89
N ASN A 254 15.62 -9.22 -10.18
CA ASN A 254 14.82 -10.28 -10.80
C ASN A 254 15.66 -11.57 -10.90
N LEU A 255 15.21 -12.63 -10.25
CA LEU A 255 15.88 -13.92 -10.13
C LEU A 255 15.37 -15.00 -11.10
N ILE A 256 14.52 -14.64 -12.06
CA ILE A 256 13.79 -15.62 -12.87
C ILE A 256 14.73 -16.56 -13.65
N ASP A 257 15.80 -16.02 -14.24
CA ASP A 257 16.80 -16.81 -14.98
C ASP A 257 17.73 -17.62 -14.05
N GLN A 258 17.87 -17.20 -12.79
CA GLN A 258 18.72 -17.93 -11.83
C GLN A 258 17.96 -19.03 -11.10
N ARG A 259 16.62 -18.95 -11.04
CA ARG A 259 15.73 -19.84 -10.29
C ARG A 259 14.49 -20.19 -11.10
N GLU A 260 14.71 -20.71 -12.31
CA GLU A 260 13.65 -21.20 -13.20
C GLU A 260 12.78 -22.27 -12.51
N ASP A 261 13.38 -23.11 -11.67
CA ASP A 261 12.69 -24.12 -10.85
C ASP A 261 11.60 -23.48 -9.98
N LYS A 262 11.91 -22.37 -9.31
CA LYS A 262 10.97 -21.65 -8.46
C LYS A 262 9.97 -20.83 -9.26
N ALA A 263 10.38 -20.28 -10.39
CA ALA A 263 9.46 -19.59 -11.29
C ALA A 263 8.37 -20.54 -11.78
N GLN A 264 8.75 -21.74 -12.25
CA GLN A 264 7.83 -22.76 -12.72
C GLN A 264 6.92 -23.30 -11.60
N GLU A 265 7.45 -23.49 -10.39
CA GLU A 265 6.65 -23.87 -9.22
C GLU A 265 5.55 -22.85 -8.94
N LEU A 266 5.90 -21.57 -8.82
CA LEU A 266 4.94 -20.51 -8.55
C LEU A 266 3.98 -20.29 -9.72
N GLU A 267 4.45 -20.39 -10.96
CA GLU A 267 3.58 -20.31 -12.12
C GLU A 267 2.56 -21.46 -12.15
N ALA A 268 2.96 -22.68 -11.80
CA ALA A 268 2.05 -23.80 -11.68
C ALA A 268 0.97 -23.55 -10.60
N MET A 269 1.34 -22.96 -9.46
CA MET A 269 0.37 -22.54 -8.44
C MET A 269 -0.61 -21.50 -8.96
N TRP A 270 -0.15 -20.56 -9.79
CA TRP A 270 -1.00 -19.54 -10.41
C TRP A 270 -2.02 -20.13 -11.40
N GLN A 271 -1.67 -21.21 -12.10
CA GLN A 271 -2.53 -21.82 -13.12
C GLN A 271 -3.53 -22.86 -12.57
N ALA A 272 -3.35 -23.29 -11.32
CA ALA A 272 -4.20 -24.29 -10.66
C ALA A 272 -5.57 -23.74 -10.28
#